data_AF-A0A919VK92-F1
#
_entry.id   AF-A0A919VK92-F1
#
_cell.length_a   1.000
_cell.length_b   1.000
_cell.length_c   1.000
_cell.angle_alpha   90.00
_cell.angle_beta   90.00
_cell.angle_gamma   90.00
#
_symmetry.space_group_name_H-M   'P 1'
#
loop_
_entity.id
_entity.type
_entity.pdbx_description
1 polymer ?
#
loop_
_entity_poly.entity_id
_entity_poly.type
_entity_poly.pdbx_seq_one_letter_code
_entity_poly.pdbx_strand_id
1 'polypeptide(L)'
;MSEETWLTARLIPTSGINGAAEQERRATSALLAVMSSVREFGRAIVQPMGAPAGSLQTFIEVPFQHGDKQCFPDGLIRVVRGQRQWTALVEVKTGGNELEAEQLERYLDVAREHNFDALVTISNEIPPIAGQHPTAVDKRKLKKVALHHLPWSGILTEAVMQKEYRGVADPDQAWILGELIRYLEHPRSGAMEFEDMGRAWVPTREAINAGTLRAGDASATEVAGRFDALVRFACLKLGRRLGIEVVPSLSRKDLADPAARTQGLAAQLITTGTMTGGLKIPGAVGPLLVTADLRAGRITCQADIDAPKEGRPATRVNWLIRQLKNSPESLRLEAFAMHSRGAGNAELLRVVRESPTAIIGDPAKELRAFRVAQLSAAGTKRGTGRGSFIDSFITAIDDFYENVLQNLKPWMSAPPRLRSLEEPVLAEPVAAALISTAISSQDGPQEREPDSAPAG
;
A
#
# COMPACT_ATOMS: atom_id res chain seq x y z
N MET A 1 -27.80 15.71 -29.12
CA MET A 1 -28.08 16.92 -28.31
C MET A 1 -26.81 17.74 -28.27
N SER A 2 -26.88 19.07 -28.43
CA SER A 2 -25.69 19.92 -28.35
C SER A 2 -25.18 19.99 -26.90
N GLU A 3 -23.86 20.03 -26.73
CA GLU A 3 -23.19 20.10 -25.42
C GLU A 3 -23.52 21.39 -24.64
N GLU A 4 -24.12 22.37 -25.30
CA GLU A 4 -24.54 23.68 -24.76
C GLU A 4 -25.52 23.59 -23.58
N THR A 5 -26.09 22.42 -23.29
CA THR A 5 -27.06 22.22 -22.20
C THR A 5 -26.46 21.57 -20.94
N TRP A 6 -25.18 21.21 -20.93
CA TRP A 6 -24.57 20.55 -19.77
C TRP A 6 -24.23 21.53 -18.66
N LEU A 7 -24.56 21.18 -17.42
CA LEU A 7 -24.25 21.99 -16.25
C LEU A 7 -22.82 21.71 -15.78
N THR A 8 -21.98 22.75 -15.71
CA THR A 8 -20.64 22.65 -15.13
C THR A 8 -20.73 22.33 -13.63
N ALA A 9 -19.83 21.48 -13.14
CA ALA A 9 -19.74 21.19 -11.71
C ALA A 9 -19.46 22.46 -10.89
N ARG A 10 -20.04 22.55 -9.69
CA ARG A 10 -19.93 23.73 -8.81
C ARG A 10 -19.30 23.36 -7.48
N LEU A 11 -18.39 24.21 -7.01
CA LEU A 11 -17.78 24.08 -5.67
C LEU A 11 -18.84 24.21 -4.57
N ILE A 12 -19.82 25.10 -4.78
CA ILE A 12 -20.96 25.33 -3.89
C ILE A 12 -22.23 24.93 -4.66
N PRO A 13 -22.67 23.66 -4.57
CA PRO A 13 -23.87 23.19 -5.25
C PRO A 13 -25.14 23.73 -4.57
N THR A 14 -26.20 23.94 -5.36
CA THR A 14 -27.51 24.43 -4.91
C THR A 14 -28.50 23.31 -4.60
N SER A 15 -28.09 22.04 -4.67
CA SER A 15 -28.89 20.90 -4.23
C SER A 15 -29.23 21.05 -2.74
N GLY A 16 -30.39 20.53 -2.31
CA GLY A 16 -30.78 20.54 -0.91
C GLY A 16 -29.77 19.87 0.02
N ILE A 17 -30.02 19.93 1.34
CA ILE A 17 -29.14 19.38 2.38
C ILE A 17 -29.68 18.09 3.03
N ASN A 18 -30.81 17.58 2.57
CA ASN A 18 -31.60 16.53 3.19
C ASN A 18 -31.57 15.22 2.37
N GLY A 19 -31.08 14.15 2.99
CA GLY A 19 -31.14 12.80 2.43
C GLY A 19 -29.94 12.40 1.57
N ALA A 20 -29.90 11.11 1.24
CA ALA A 20 -28.74 10.47 0.59
C ALA A 20 -28.51 10.98 -0.84
N ALA A 21 -29.56 11.03 -1.68
CA ALA A 21 -29.43 11.49 -3.07
C ALA A 21 -28.95 12.96 -3.20
N GLU A 22 -29.31 13.81 -2.24
CA GLU A 22 -28.80 15.19 -2.21
C GLU A 22 -27.34 15.23 -1.73
N GLN A 23 -26.97 14.38 -0.77
CA GLN A 23 -25.58 14.23 -0.32
C GLN A 23 -24.67 13.75 -1.47
N GLU A 24 -25.11 12.75 -2.23
CA GLU A 24 -24.41 12.23 -3.42
C GLU A 24 -24.17 13.34 -4.44
N ARG A 25 -25.19 14.13 -4.76
CA ARG A 25 -25.07 15.27 -5.68
C ARG A 25 -24.12 16.35 -5.17
N ARG A 26 -24.19 16.68 -3.88
CA ARG A 26 -23.26 17.66 -3.27
C ARG A 26 -21.81 17.19 -3.35
N ALA A 27 -21.56 15.93 -2.96
CA ALA A 27 -20.23 15.34 -2.97
C ALA A 27 -19.66 15.25 -4.39
N THR A 28 -20.48 14.82 -5.36
CA THR A 28 -20.12 14.74 -6.78
C THR A 28 -19.74 16.10 -7.33
N SER A 29 -20.62 17.11 -7.16
CA SER A 29 -20.38 18.46 -7.67
C SER A 29 -19.13 19.09 -7.07
N ALA A 30 -18.95 18.98 -5.75
CA ALA A 30 -17.79 19.54 -5.06
C ALA A 30 -16.48 18.88 -5.53
N LEU A 31 -16.44 17.54 -5.59
CA LEU A 31 -15.29 16.80 -6.08
C LEU A 31 -14.94 17.21 -7.52
N LEU A 32 -15.91 17.15 -8.42
CA LEU A 32 -15.72 17.43 -9.84
C LEU A 32 -15.28 18.87 -10.09
N ALA A 33 -15.82 19.84 -9.34
CA ALA A 33 -15.40 21.23 -9.43
C ALA A 33 -13.95 21.41 -8.97
N VAL A 34 -13.55 20.77 -7.88
CA VAL A 34 -12.17 20.83 -7.37
C VAL A 34 -11.20 20.13 -8.31
N MET A 35 -11.58 19.01 -8.93
CA MET A 35 -10.78 18.35 -9.96
C MET A 35 -10.50 19.27 -11.16
N SER A 36 -11.47 20.07 -11.59
CA SER A 36 -11.24 21.04 -12.69
C SER A 36 -10.46 22.27 -12.26
N SER A 37 -10.61 22.70 -11.01
CA SER A 37 -9.97 23.93 -10.50
C SER A 37 -8.53 23.72 -10.02
N VAL A 38 -8.22 22.54 -9.46
CA VAL A 38 -6.90 22.20 -8.92
C VAL A 38 -6.19 21.26 -9.88
N ARG A 39 -5.35 21.83 -10.76
CA ARG A 39 -4.79 21.13 -11.92
C ARG A 39 -4.02 19.87 -11.55
N GLU A 40 -3.16 19.96 -10.54
CA GLU A 40 -2.31 18.85 -10.10
C GLU A 40 -3.15 17.70 -9.54
N PHE A 41 -4.17 18.01 -8.73
CA PHE A 41 -5.07 17.01 -8.14
C PHE A 41 -5.95 16.36 -9.21
N GLY A 42 -6.61 17.16 -10.05
CA GLY A 42 -7.44 16.64 -11.15
C GLY A 42 -6.64 15.69 -12.05
N ARG A 43 -5.41 16.07 -12.40
CA ARG A 43 -4.48 15.23 -13.16
C ARG A 43 -4.14 13.94 -12.43
N ALA A 44 -3.83 14.01 -11.14
CA ALA A 44 -3.45 12.83 -10.36
C ALA A 44 -4.57 11.79 -10.28
N ILE A 45 -5.83 12.22 -10.29
CA ILE A 45 -6.99 11.33 -10.32
C ILE A 45 -7.19 10.64 -11.68
N VAL A 46 -7.11 11.38 -12.79
CA VAL A 46 -7.46 10.86 -14.13
C VAL A 46 -6.29 10.22 -14.88
N GLN A 47 -5.06 10.60 -14.57
CA GLN A 47 -3.86 10.09 -15.26
C GLN A 47 -3.72 8.55 -15.12
N PRO A 48 -3.95 7.92 -13.95
CA PRO A 48 -3.92 6.47 -13.82
C PRO A 48 -4.95 5.74 -14.70
N MET A 49 -5.99 6.44 -15.16
CA MET A 49 -7.06 5.92 -16.03
C MET A 49 -6.75 6.11 -17.52
N GLY A 50 -5.56 6.62 -17.87
CA GLY A 50 -5.12 6.81 -19.25
C GLY A 50 -5.46 8.19 -19.85
N ALA A 51 -6.04 9.11 -19.08
CA ALA A 51 -6.31 10.46 -19.55
C ALA A 51 -5.00 11.23 -19.84
N PRO A 52 -4.96 12.08 -20.89
CA PRO A 52 -3.78 12.88 -21.20
C PRO A 52 -3.54 14.00 -20.18
N ALA A 53 -2.33 14.53 -20.11
CA ALA A 53 -2.04 15.75 -19.34
C ALA A 53 -2.60 17.00 -20.06
N GLY A 54 -3.91 17.23 -19.91
CA GLY A 54 -4.66 18.30 -20.59
C GLY A 54 -5.52 19.14 -19.64
N SER A 55 -6.30 20.06 -20.21
CA SER A 55 -7.29 20.84 -19.47
C SER A 55 -8.47 19.96 -19.08
N LEU A 56 -8.82 19.95 -17.80
CA LEU A 56 -9.89 19.14 -17.25
C LEU A 56 -11.17 19.97 -17.12
N GLN A 57 -12.26 19.47 -17.68
CA GLN A 57 -13.61 20.03 -17.61
C GLN A 57 -14.53 19.01 -16.96
N THR A 58 -15.44 19.46 -16.09
CA THR A 58 -16.38 18.56 -15.41
C THR A 58 -17.80 19.10 -15.45
N PHE A 59 -18.74 18.16 -15.55
CA PHE A 59 -20.17 18.43 -15.66
C PHE A 59 -20.94 17.51 -14.72
N ILE A 60 -22.14 17.92 -14.33
CA ILE A 60 -23.04 17.19 -13.43
C ILE A 60 -24.38 16.90 -14.09
N GLU A 61 -25.03 15.81 -13.67
CA GLU A 61 -26.39 15.41 -14.07
C GLU A 61 -26.61 15.43 -15.60
N VAL A 62 -25.72 14.77 -16.35
CA VAL A 62 -25.67 14.90 -17.81
C VAL A 62 -26.74 14.00 -18.46
N PRO A 63 -27.70 14.54 -19.22
CA PRO A 63 -28.79 13.73 -19.79
C PRO A 63 -28.35 12.95 -21.03
N PHE A 64 -28.63 11.64 -21.05
CA PHE A 64 -28.47 10.77 -22.21
C PHE A 64 -29.74 9.94 -22.49
N GLN A 65 -29.92 9.55 -23.74
CA GLN A 65 -30.98 8.62 -24.16
C GLN A 65 -30.40 7.21 -24.21
N HIS A 66 -31.16 6.23 -23.71
CA HIS A 66 -30.82 4.81 -23.81
C HIS A 66 -32.10 4.00 -24.07
N GLY A 67 -32.29 3.59 -25.32
CA GLY A 67 -33.57 3.07 -25.79
C GLY A 67 -34.67 4.13 -25.65
N ASP A 68 -35.80 3.77 -25.03
CA ASP A 68 -36.93 4.67 -24.78
C ASP A 68 -36.83 5.42 -23.44
N LYS A 69 -35.74 5.24 -22.68
CA LYS A 69 -35.55 5.85 -21.35
C LYS A 69 -34.42 6.87 -21.38
N GLN A 70 -34.62 7.96 -20.64
CA GLN A 70 -33.55 8.91 -20.34
C GLN A 70 -32.80 8.45 -19.08
N CYS A 71 -31.49 8.60 -19.08
CA CYS A 71 -30.64 8.36 -17.93
C CYS A 71 -29.72 9.56 -17.64
N PHE A 72 -29.33 9.70 -16.38
CA PHE A 72 -28.59 10.85 -15.88
C PHE A 72 -27.40 10.35 -15.03
N PRO A 73 -26.25 10.04 -15.65
CA PRO A 73 -25.01 9.89 -14.91
C PRO A 73 -24.76 11.11 -14.01
N ASP A 74 -24.26 10.87 -12.79
CA ASP A 74 -24.03 11.91 -11.80
C ASP A 74 -23.03 12.97 -12.29
N GLY A 75 -22.10 12.59 -13.16
CA GLY A 75 -21.24 13.54 -13.84
C GLY A 75 -20.54 13.05 -15.09
N LEU A 76 -19.74 13.94 -15.66
CA LEU A 76 -18.90 13.69 -16.82
C LEU A 76 -17.57 14.42 -16.65
N ILE A 77 -16.47 13.73 -16.90
CA ILE A 77 -15.12 14.30 -16.93
C ILE A 77 -14.64 14.33 -18.36
N ARG A 78 -14.09 15.46 -18.79
CA ARG A 78 -13.44 15.62 -20.09
C ARG A 78 -12.04 16.19 -19.92
N VAL A 79 -11.06 15.57 -20.54
CA VAL A 79 -9.68 16.05 -20.56
C VAL A 79 -9.24 16.28 -21.99
N VAL A 80 -8.88 17.52 -22.32
CA VAL A 80 -8.48 17.92 -23.67
C VAL A 80 -7.00 18.31 -23.71
N ARG A 81 -6.25 17.71 -24.63
CA ARG A 81 -4.85 18.06 -24.90
C ARG A 81 -4.62 18.14 -26.42
N GLY A 82 -4.63 19.36 -26.95
CA GLY A 82 -4.54 19.57 -28.40
C GLY A 82 -5.72 18.88 -29.10
N GLN A 83 -5.43 17.97 -30.03
CA GLN A 83 -6.45 17.19 -30.76
C GLN A 83 -6.91 15.92 -30.04
N ARG A 84 -6.30 15.57 -28.89
CA ARG A 84 -6.70 14.40 -28.11
C ARG A 84 -7.71 14.80 -27.05
N GLN A 85 -8.80 14.04 -26.97
CA GLN A 85 -9.81 14.15 -25.93
C GLN A 85 -9.94 12.78 -25.24
N TRP A 86 -10.06 12.81 -23.92
CA TRP A 86 -10.47 11.67 -23.10
C TRP A 86 -11.72 12.05 -22.33
N THR A 87 -12.76 11.22 -22.38
CA THR A 87 -14.08 11.47 -21.77
C THR A 87 -14.53 10.29 -20.94
N ALA A 88 -15.03 10.56 -19.73
CA ALA A 88 -15.58 9.54 -18.86
C ALA A 88 -16.90 9.95 -18.24
N LEU A 89 -17.85 9.03 -18.19
CA LEU A 89 -19.05 9.15 -17.34
C LEU A 89 -18.67 8.87 -15.89
N VAL A 90 -19.40 9.49 -14.96
CA VAL A 90 -19.20 9.33 -13.52
C VAL A 90 -20.51 8.90 -12.86
N GLU A 91 -20.44 7.86 -12.03
CA GLU A 91 -21.52 7.44 -11.13
C GLU A 91 -20.98 7.40 -9.70
N VAL A 92 -21.74 7.94 -8.75
CA VAL A 92 -21.30 8.18 -7.38
C VAL A 92 -22.30 7.63 -6.40
N LYS A 93 -21.81 6.88 -5.40
CA LYS A 93 -22.56 6.48 -4.21
C LYS A 93 -21.90 7.05 -2.96
N THR A 94 -22.71 7.48 -2.00
CA THR A 94 -22.25 7.88 -0.67
C THR A 94 -22.92 7.04 0.41
N GLY A 95 -22.36 7.08 1.63
CA GLY A 95 -22.86 6.31 2.75
C GLY A 95 -22.82 4.79 2.48
N GLY A 96 -23.89 4.09 2.82
CA GLY A 96 -24.02 2.65 2.64
C GLY A 96 -24.66 2.22 1.31
N ASN A 97 -24.82 3.13 0.35
CA ASN A 97 -25.38 2.80 -0.97
C ASN A 97 -24.37 2.02 -1.82
N GLU A 98 -24.84 0.97 -2.49
CA GLU A 98 -24.00 0.10 -3.33
C GLU A 98 -24.16 0.43 -4.81
N LEU A 99 -23.13 0.10 -5.59
CA LEU A 99 -23.14 0.25 -7.05
C LEU A 99 -23.94 -0.89 -7.71
N GLU A 100 -24.99 -0.52 -8.46
CA GLU A 100 -25.90 -1.48 -9.10
C GLU A 100 -25.44 -1.88 -10.50
N ALA A 101 -25.32 -3.20 -10.75
CA ALA A 101 -24.84 -3.72 -12.03
C ALA A 101 -25.67 -3.24 -13.24
N GLU A 102 -27.00 -3.24 -13.14
CA GLU A 102 -27.88 -2.79 -14.22
C GLU A 102 -27.66 -1.31 -14.58
N GLN A 103 -27.45 -0.46 -13.56
CA GLN A 103 -27.16 0.96 -13.76
C GLN A 103 -25.81 1.15 -14.46
N LEU A 104 -24.76 0.44 -14.02
CA LEU A 104 -23.44 0.52 -14.64
C LEU A 104 -23.46 0.02 -16.07
N GLU A 105 -24.14 -1.09 -16.34
CA GLU A 105 -24.24 -1.67 -17.68
C GLU A 105 -24.98 -0.76 -18.66
N ARG A 106 -25.97 -0.01 -18.19
CA ARG A 106 -26.66 1.03 -18.96
C ARG A 106 -25.71 2.18 -19.30
N TYR A 107 -24.92 2.67 -18.35
CA TYR A 107 -23.96 3.75 -18.63
C TYR A 107 -22.79 3.29 -19.50
N LEU A 108 -22.36 2.03 -19.41
CA LEU A 108 -21.38 1.46 -20.33
C LEU A 108 -21.90 1.45 -21.77
N ASP A 109 -23.20 1.18 -21.99
CA ASP A 109 -23.80 1.25 -23.31
C ASP A 109 -23.83 2.69 -23.83
N VAL A 110 -24.24 3.65 -22.99
CA VAL A 110 -24.24 5.08 -23.33
C VAL A 110 -22.82 5.57 -23.68
N ALA A 111 -21.83 5.26 -22.84
CA ALA A 111 -20.43 5.62 -23.09
C ALA A 111 -19.95 5.06 -24.43
N ARG A 112 -20.31 3.81 -24.74
CA ARG A 112 -19.96 3.17 -26.01
C ARG A 112 -20.63 3.84 -27.21
N GLU A 113 -21.90 4.20 -27.12
CA GLU A 113 -22.66 4.87 -28.19
C GLU A 113 -22.09 6.26 -28.50
N HIS A 114 -21.62 6.97 -27.48
CA HIS A 114 -21.01 8.29 -27.58
C HIS A 114 -19.49 8.28 -27.80
N ASN A 115 -18.86 7.10 -27.93
CA ASN A 115 -17.40 6.91 -28.05
C ASN A 115 -16.60 7.54 -26.90
N PHE A 116 -17.13 7.48 -25.69
CA PHE A 116 -16.40 7.84 -24.47
C PHE A 116 -15.43 6.74 -24.07
N ASP A 117 -14.34 7.13 -23.42
CA ASP A 117 -13.23 6.25 -23.07
C ASP A 117 -13.53 5.38 -21.86
N ALA A 118 -14.29 5.90 -20.89
CA ALA A 118 -14.49 5.22 -19.61
C ALA A 118 -15.83 5.49 -18.91
N LEU A 119 -16.15 4.60 -17.97
CA LEU A 119 -17.07 4.82 -16.86
C LEU A 119 -16.25 4.78 -15.56
N VAL A 120 -16.35 5.83 -14.75
CA VAL A 120 -15.69 5.94 -13.44
C VAL A 120 -16.76 5.87 -12.37
N THR A 121 -16.67 4.88 -11.48
CA THR A 121 -17.55 4.77 -10.33
C THR A 121 -16.84 5.25 -9.06
N ILE A 122 -17.56 5.92 -8.17
CA ILE A 122 -17.04 6.43 -6.90
C ILE A 122 -17.95 5.93 -5.78
N SER A 123 -17.40 5.26 -4.76
CA SER A 123 -18.19 4.77 -3.62
C SER A 123 -17.35 4.55 -2.36
N ASN A 124 -17.96 4.09 -1.27
CA ASN A 124 -17.23 3.63 -0.08
C ASN A 124 -16.77 2.16 -0.18
N GLU A 125 -17.09 1.45 -1.26
CA GLU A 125 -16.62 0.10 -1.51
C GLU A 125 -15.11 0.12 -1.82
N ILE A 126 -14.33 -0.68 -1.10
CA ILE A 126 -12.87 -0.76 -1.29
C ILE A 126 -12.57 -2.15 -1.87
N PRO A 127 -12.25 -2.25 -3.18
CA PRO A 127 -11.86 -3.53 -3.76
C PRO A 127 -10.58 -4.05 -3.10
N PRO A 128 -10.46 -5.36 -2.84
CA PRO A 128 -9.22 -5.98 -2.32
C PRO A 128 -7.96 -5.58 -3.08
N ILE A 129 -8.06 -5.45 -4.41
CA ILE A 129 -6.94 -5.20 -5.31
C ILE A 129 -7.21 -3.95 -6.15
N ALA A 130 -6.17 -3.13 -6.35
CA ALA A 130 -6.24 -1.96 -7.22
C ALA A 130 -6.58 -2.36 -8.67
N GLY A 131 -7.50 -1.64 -9.29
CA GLY A 131 -7.96 -1.92 -10.66
C GLY A 131 -9.08 -2.97 -10.77
N GLN A 132 -9.43 -3.66 -9.68
CA GLN A 132 -10.66 -4.47 -9.65
C GLN A 132 -11.87 -3.58 -9.38
N HIS A 133 -12.98 -3.85 -10.07
CA HIS A 133 -14.25 -3.18 -9.83
C HIS A 133 -15.08 -3.97 -8.78
N PRO A 134 -15.73 -3.31 -7.80
CA PRO A 134 -16.48 -4.02 -6.75
C PRO A 134 -17.74 -4.70 -7.28
N THR A 135 -18.42 -4.09 -8.25
CA THR A 135 -19.60 -4.66 -8.92
C THR A 135 -19.21 -5.48 -10.14
N ALA A 136 -19.75 -6.69 -10.26
CA ALA A 136 -19.62 -7.50 -11.47
C ALA A 136 -20.56 -6.97 -12.56
N VAL A 137 -20.03 -6.83 -13.78
CA VAL A 137 -20.77 -6.44 -14.98
C VAL A 137 -20.44 -7.39 -16.14
N ASP A 138 -21.26 -7.39 -17.18
CA ASP A 138 -20.98 -8.12 -18.41
C ASP A 138 -19.67 -7.64 -19.07
N LYS A 139 -18.64 -8.51 -19.03
CA LYS A 139 -17.32 -8.25 -19.61
C LYS A 139 -17.35 -7.89 -21.10
N ARG A 140 -18.40 -8.26 -21.85
CA ARG A 140 -18.56 -7.89 -23.26
C ARG A 140 -18.72 -6.38 -23.44
N LYS A 141 -19.30 -5.68 -22.46
CA LYS A 141 -19.49 -4.22 -22.47
C LYS A 141 -18.18 -3.45 -22.23
N LEU A 142 -17.17 -4.11 -21.66
CA LEU A 142 -15.85 -3.53 -21.35
C LEU A 142 -14.87 -3.52 -22.53
N LYS A 143 -15.28 -4.00 -23.72
CA LYS A 143 -14.39 -4.10 -24.89
C LYS A 143 -13.95 -2.75 -25.46
N LYS A 144 -14.81 -1.73 -25.36
CA LYS A 144 -14.57 -0.39 -25.92
C LYS A 144 -14.48 0.71 -24.87
N VAL A 145 -15.05 0.48 -23.69
CA VAL A 145 -15.14 1.45 -22.61
C VAL A 145 -14.46 0.84 -21.38
N ALA A 146 -13.50 1.55 -20.81
CA ALA A 146 -12.85 1.13 -19.57
C ALA A 146 -13.79 1.34 -18.38
N LEU A 147 -13.76 0.43 -17.40
CA LEU A 147 -14.50 0.57 -16.16
C LEU A 147 -13.51 0.76 -15.00
N HIS A 148 -13.57 1.90 -14.35
CA HIS A 148 -12.71 2.25 -13.23
C HIS A 148 -13.52 2.44 -11.96
N HIS A 149 -12.92 2.09 -10.83
CA HIS A 149 -13.50 2.35 -9.51
C HIS A 149 -12.53 3.15 -8.64
N LEU A 150 -13.03 4.23 -8.04
CA LEU A 150 -12.32 5.02 -7.05
C LEU A 150 -13.06 4.98 -5.71
N PRO A 151 -12.49 4.37 -4.65
CA PRO A 151 -13.05 4.53 -3.34
C PRO A 151 -12.89 5.99 -2.87
N TRP A 152 -13.88 6.53 -2.16
CA TRP A 152 -13.79 7.87 -1.54
C TRP A 152 -12.53 8.03 -0.67
N SER A 153 -12.16 6.99 0.08
CA SER A 153 -10.92 6.94 0.85
C SER A 153 -9.66 7.07 -0.01
N GLY A 154 -9.68 6.56 -1.24
CA GLY A 154 -8.59 6.71 -2.22
C GLY A 154 -8.50 8.14 -2.76
N ILE A 155 -9.64 8.77 -3.06
CA ILE A 155 -9.71 10.18 -3.49
C ILE A 155 -9.19 11.10 -2.38
N LEU A 156 -9.63 10.88 -1.14
CA LEU A 156 -9.14 11.62 0.03
C LEU A 156 -7.63 11.44 0.21
N THR A 157 -7.13 10.21 0.08
CA THR A 157 -5.69 9.93 0.11
C THR A 157 -4.94 10.70 -0.96
N GLU A 158 -5.42 10.70 -2.20
CA GLU A 158 -4.76 11.43 -3.27
C GLU A 158 -4.80 12.95 -3.03
N ALA A 159 -5.91 13.49 -2.52
CA ALA A 159 -6.04 14.90 -2.17
C ALA A 159 -5.03 15.32 -1.08
N VAL A 160 -4.93 14.56 0.01
CA VAL A 160 -3.97 14.81 1.10
C VAL A 160 -2.54 14.67 0.60
N MET A 161 -2.25 13.63 -0.18
CA MET A 161 -0.91 13.42 -0.78
C MET A 161 -0.50 14.60 -1.66
N GLN A 162 -1.43 15.10 -2.48
CA GLN A 162 -1.18 16.22 -3.36
C GLN A 162 -0.97 17.52 -2.58
N LYS A 163 -1.80 17.79 -1.56
CA LYS A 163 -1.73 19.02 -0.77
C LYS A 163 -0.49 19.08 0.13
N GLU A 164 -0.23 18.02 0.89
CA GLU A 164 0.75 18.03 1.99
C GLU A 164 2.17 17.64 1.55
N TYR A 165 2.30 16.80 0.52
CA TYR A 165 3.60 16.19 0.18
C TYR A 165 4.10 16.52 -1.23
N ARG A 166 3.22 16.51 -2.25
CA ARG A 166 3.61 16.81 -3.63
C ARG A 166 3.56 18.31 -3.96
N GLY A 167 2.69 19.04 -3.26
CA GLY A 167 2.50 20.48 -3.39
C GLY A 167 1.55 20.88 -4.52
N VAL A 168 0.89 22.01 -4.35
CA VAL A 168 0.09 22.70 -5.37
C VAL A 168 0.71 24.08 -5.58
N ALA A 169 1.02 24.42 -6.82
CA ALA A 169 1.82 25.61 -7.12
C ALA A 169 1.06 26.92 -6.80
N ASP A 170 -0.24 26.92 -7.05
CA ASP A 170 -1.12 28.05 -6.80
C ASP A 170 -1.68 27.98 -5.36
N PRO A 171 -1.47 29.00 -4.51
CA PRO A 171 -1.94 29.01 -3.13
C PRO A 171 -3.46 28.93 -2.98
N ASP A 172 -4.22 29.52 -3.91
CA ASP A 172 -5.68 29.50 -3.87
C ASP A 172 -6.20 28.10 -4.25
N GLN A 173 -5.58 27.45 -5.25
CA GLN A 173 -5.87 26.04 -5.57
C GLN A 173 -5.51 25.11 -4.40
N ALA A 174 -4.39 25.36 -3.71
CA ALA A 174 -3.99 24.61 -2.52
C ALA A 174 -5.02 24.76 -1.39
N TRP A 175 -5.52 25.98 -1.18
CA TRP A 175 -6.58 26.27 -0.22
C TRP A 175 -7.89 25.55 -0.59
N ILE A 176 -8.34 25.63 -1.86
CA ILE A 176 -9.53 24.93 -2.37
C ILE A 176 -9.42 23.41 -2.14
N LEU A 177 -8.26 22.82 -2.41
CA LEU A 177 -8.03 21.40 -2.15
C LEU A 177 -8.14 21.07 -0.65
N GLY A 178 -7.65 21.97 0.21
CA GLY A 178 -7.82 21.88 1.66
C GLY A 178 -9.28 21.90 2.11
N GLU A 179 -10.12 22.72 1.48
CA GLU A 179 -11.56 22.73 1.73
C GLU A 179 -12.24 21.41 1.32
N LEU A 180 -11.83 20.82 0.18
CA LEU A 180 -12.33 19.50 -0.23
C LEU A 180 -11.95 18.43 0.78
N ILE A 181 -10.70 18.41 1.25
CA ILE A 181 -10.23 17.46 2.27
C ILE A 181 -11.10 17.58 3.52
N ARG A 182 -11.30 18.80 4.03
CA ARG A 182 -12.14 19.04 5.21
C ARG A 182 -13.59 18.61 4.99
N TYR A 183 -14.12 18.84 3.79
CA TYR A 183 -15.46 18.39 3.42
C TYR A 183 -15.54 16.86 3.47
N LEU A 184 -14.63 16.15 2.82
CA LEU A 184 -14.64 14.69 2.74
C LEU A 184 -14.46 14.03 4.12
N GLU A 185 -13.59 14.57 4.97
CA GLU A 185 -13.36 14.08 6.34
C GLU A 185 -14.56 14.28 7.28
N HIS A 186 -15.48 15.18 6.94
CA HIS A 186 -16.62 15.46 7.79
C HIS A 186 -17.64 14.30 7.73
N PRO A 187 -18.15 13.78 8.88
CA PRO A 187 -19.08 12.65 8.92
C PRO A 187 -20.32 12.75 8.03
N ARG A 188 -20.80 13.98 7.80
CA ARG A 188 -21.96 14.26 6.94
C ARG A 188 -21.65 14.35 5.44
N SER A 189 -20.41 14.14 5.01
CA SER A 189 -20.06 14.05 3.59
C SER A 189 -20.61 12.77 2.97
N GLY A 190 -20.71 11.70 3.76
CA GLY A 190 -21.03 10.36 3.27
C GLY A 190 -19.86 9.72 2.49
N ALA A 191 -18.77 10.45 2.27
CA ALA A 191 -17.50 9.97 1.72
C ALA A 191 -16.62 9.40 2.84
N MET A 192 -17.24 8.59 3.70
CA MET A 192 -16.65 8.10 4.92
C MET A 192 -15.64 6.97 4.69
N GLU A 193 -14.84 6.73 5.71
CA GLU A 193 -13.86 5.65 5.74
C GLU A 193 -14.53 4.26 5.74
N PHE A 194 -13.72 3.21 5.75
CA PHE A 194 -14.21 1.85 5.92
C PHE A 194 -14.87 1.68 7.30
N GLU A 195 -16.21 1.65 7.37
CA GLU A 195 -16.94 1.76 8.65
C GLU A 195 -17.58 0.47 9.18
N ASP A 196 -17.74 -0.57 8.36
CA ASP A 196 -18.41 -1.82 8.77
C ASP A 196 -17.76 -3.05 8.11
N MET A 197 -17.54 -4.10 8.92
CA MET A 197 -17.08 -5.42 8.46
C MET A 197 -18.16 -6.24 7.73
N GLY A 198 -19.37 -5.71 7.59
CA GLY A 198 -20.50 -6.34 6.91
C GLY A 198 -21.42 -7.11 7.86
N ARG A 199 -22.60 -7.46 7.34
CA ARG A 199 -23.65 -8.15 8.12
C ARG A 199 -23.21 -9.56 8.54
N ALA A 200 -22.37 -10.20 7.73
CA ALA A 200 -21.80 -11.52 8.02
C ALA A 200 -20.77 -11.53 9.17
N TRP A 201 -20.25 -10.39 9.60
CA TRP A 201 -19.17 -10.33 10.61
C TRP A 201 -19.52 -10.99 11.93
N VAL A 202 -20.62 -10.56 12.55
CA VAL A 202 -21.02 -11.05 13.89
C VAL A 202 -21.36 -12.54 13.85
N PRO A 203 -22.21 -13.03 12.93
CA PRO A 203 -22.50 -14.46 12.82
C PRO A 203 -21.26 -15.32 12.54
N THR A 204 -20.35 -14.87 11.68
CA THR A 204 -19.12 -15.62 11.36
C THR A 204 -18.20 -15.73 12.57
N ARG A 205 -18.01 -14.64 13.31
CA ARG A 205 -17.22 -14.66 14.56
C ARG A 205 -17.83 -15.59 15.60
N GLU A 206 -19.15 -15.56 15.78
CA GLU A 206 -19.86 -16.46 16.70
C GLU A 206 -19.71 -17.92 16.28
N ALA A 207 -19.80 -18.23 14.98
CA ALA A 207 -19.56 -19.55 14.45
C ALA A 207 -18.11 -20.03 14.66
N ILE A 208 -17.11 -19.15 14.53
CA ILE A 208 -15.71 -19.47 14.82
C ILE A 208 -15.52 -19.81 16.30
N ASN A 209 -16.13 -19.04 17.20
CA ASN A 209 -16.06 -19.25 18.64
C ASN A 209 -16.77 -20.55 19.06
N ALA A 210 -17.89 -20.87 18.42
CA ALA A 210 -18.63 -22.11 18.65
C ALA A 210 -18.00 -23.34 17.96
N GLY A 211 -17.01 -23.14 17.07
CA GLY A 211 -16.43 -24.21 16.26
C GLY A 211 -17.39 -24.78 15.20
N THR A 212 -18.36 -23.97 14.75
CA THR A 212 -19.42 -24.39 13.83
C THR A 212 -19.26 -23.82 12.41
N LEU A 213 -18.28 -22.95 12.16
CA LEU A 213 -18.00 -22.44 10.82
C LEU A 213 -17.48 -23.57 9.91
N ARG A 214 -18.11 -23.78 8.75
CA ARG A 214 -17.83 -24.90 7.84
C ARG A 214 -17.25 -24.43 6.51
N ALA A 215 -16.60 -25.37 5.83
CA ALA A 215 -16.25 -25.21 4.43
C ALA A 215 -17.51 -25.03 3.58
N GLY A 216 -17.53 -23.96 2.77
CA GLY A 216 -18.68 -23.61 1.92
C GLY A 216 -19.60 -22.52 2.50
N ASP A 217 -19.41 -22.12 3.77
CA ASP A 217 -20.18 -21.01 4.34
C ASP A 217 -19.84 -19.70 3.62
N ALA A 218 -20.83 -19.13 2.92
CA ALA A 218 -20.67 -17.89 2.15
C ALA A 218 -20.21 -16.71 3.05
N SER A 219 -20.59 -16.72 4.32
CA SER A 219 -20.23 -15.70 5.29
C SER A 219 -18.72 -15.60 5.53
N ALA A 220 -17.98 -16.72 5.43
CA ALA A 220 -16.52 -16.71 5.53
C ALA A 220 -15.87 -15.98 4.35
N THR A 221 -16.42 -16.14 3.15
CA THR A 221 -15.94 -15.46 1.93
C THR A 221 -16.24 -13.97 1.97
N GLU A 222 -17.44 -13.58 2.44
CA GLU A 222 -17.81 -12.17 2.64
C GLU A 222 -16.88 -11.47 3.65
N VAL A 223 -16.66 -12.09 4.82
CA VAL A 223 -15.76 -11.55 5.84
C VAL A 223 -14.31 -11.48 5.35
N ALA A 224 -13.84 -12.49 4.61
CA ALA A 224 -12.52 -12.47 3.99
C ALA A 224 -12.35 -11.32 2.99
N GLY A 225 -13.35 -11.06 2.15
CA GLY A 225 -13.35 -9.93 1.20
C GLY A 225 -13.32 -8.58 1.93
N ARG A 226 -14.12 -8.44 3.00
CA ARG A 226 -14.12 -7.24 3.86
C ARG A 226 -12.78 -7.07 4.59
N PHE A 227 -12.12 -8.15 4.98
CA PHE A 227 -10.79 -8.09 5.57
C PHE A 227 -9.72 -7.60 4.58
N ASP A 228 -9.71 -8.09 3.33
CA ASP A 228 -8.78 -7.55 2.31
C ASP A 228 -9.04 -6.06 2.04
N ALA A 229 -10.31 -5.65 2.00
CA ALA A 229 -10.70 -4.25 1.90
C ALA A 229 -10.18 -3.41 3.09
N LEU A 230 -10.26 -3.94 4.31
CA LEU A 230 -9.69 -3.31 5.51
C LEU A 230 -8.16 -3.21 5.45
N VAL A 231 -7.46 -4.22 4.93
CA VAL A 231 -6.00 -4.17 4.73
C VAL A 231 -5.64 -3.06 3.74
N ARG A 232 -6.33 -2.96 2.60
CA ARG A 232 -6.14 -1.87 1.63
C ARG A 232 -6.44 -0.51 2.24
N PHE A 233 -7.50 -0.43 3.04
CA PHE A 233 -7.84 0.79 3.76
C PHE A 233 -6.73 1.21 4.74
N ALA A 234 -6.14 0.25 5.48
CA ALA A 234 -5.00 0.51 6.34
C ALA A 234 -3.77 1.02 5.55
N CYS A 235 -3.52 0.48 4.35
CA CYS A 235 -2.49 1.01 3.45
C CYS A 235 -2.73 2.47 3.07
N LEU A 236 -3.96 2.83 2.68
CA LEU A 236 -4.33 4.20 2.32
C LEU A 236 -4.11 5.15 3.50
N LYS A 237 -4.53 4.75 4.71
CA LYS A 237 -4.42 5.57 5.92
C LYS A 237 -2.97 5.76 6.36
N LEU A 238 -2.19 4.68 6.40
CA LEU A 238 -0.77 4.76 6.73
C LEU A 238 0.01 5.55 5.66
N GLY A 239 -0.28 5.34 4.37
CA GLY A 239 0.34 6.07 3.28
C GLY A 239 0.12 7.59 3.36
N ARG A 240 -1.10 8.03 3.72
CA ARG A 240 -1.39 9.45 3.99
C ARG A 240 -0.53 10.01 5.11
N ARG A 241 -0.34 9.27 6.22
CA ARG A 241 0.47 9.73 7.36
C ARG A 241 1.96 9.82 7.01
N LEU A 242 2.44 8.91 6.17
CA LEU A 242 3.86 8.81 5.80
C LEU A 242 4.25 9.68 4.60
N GLY A 243 3.28 10.15 3.81
CA GLY A 243 3.56 10.88 2.57
C GLY A 243 4.13 10.00 1.46
N ILE A 244 3.95 8.69 1.56
CA ILE A 244 4.43 7.71 0.57
C ILE A 244 3.32 6.71 0.23
N GLU A 245 3.38 6.16 -0.98
CA GLU A 245 2.44 5.11 -1.39
C GLU A 245 2.73 3.80 -0.63
N VAL A 246 1.76 3.37 0.17
CA VAL A 246 1.76 2.06 0.83
C VAL A 246 0.72 1.19 0.14
N VAL A 247 1.07 -0.07 -0.14
CA VAL A 247 0.21 -1.00 -0.88
C VAL A 247 0.08 -2.34 -0.15
N PRO A 248 -1.00 -3.10 -0.37
CA PRO A 248 -1.10 -4.46 0.15
C PRO A 248 0.07 -5.33 -0.32
N SER A 249 0.67 -6.08 0.60
CA SER A 249 1.74 -7.04 0.33
C SER A 249 1.16 -8.33 -0.24
N LEU A 250 0.84 -8.31 -1.53
CA LEU A 250 0.27 -9.43 -2.27
C LEU A 250 1.33 -10.15 -3.10
N SER A 251 1.22 -11.47 -3.22
CA SER A 251 2.07 -12.23 -4.14
C SER A 251 1.66 -12.00 -5.60
N ARG A 252 2.53 -12.36 -6.55
CA ARG A 252 2.17 -12.34 -7.98
C ARG A 252 0.94 -13.20 -8.29
N LYS A 253 0.77 -14.31 -7.56
CA LYS A 253 -0.38 -15.20 -7.71
C LYS A 253 -1.67 -14.51 -7.24
N ASP A 254 -1.63 -13.83 -6.10
CA ASP A 254 -2.78 -13.12 -5.55
C ASP A 254 -3.23 -11.97 -6.46
N LEU A 255 -2.28 -11.25 -7.08
CA LEU A 255 -2.59 -10.20 -8.05
C LEU A 255 -3.21 -10.73 -9.33
N ALA A 256 -2.78 -11.91 -9.79
CA ALA A 256 -3.31 -12.55 -10.99
C ALA A 256 -4.70 -13.17 -10.76
N ASP A 257 -4.98 -13.66 -9.56
CA ASP A 257 -6.26 -14.27 -9.18
C ASP A 257 -6.75 -13.77 -7.81
N PRO A 258 -7.41 -12.59 -7.79
CA PRO A 258 -8.02 -12.02 -6.59
C PRO A 258 -9.04 -12.95 -5.91
N ALA A 259 -9.80 -13.71 -6.70
CA ALA A 259 -10.84 -14.59 -6.18
C ALA A 259 -10.22 -15.76 -5.41
N ALA A 260 -9.14 -16.37 -5.95
CA ALA A 260 -8.40 -17.41 -5.25
C ALA A 260 -7.75 -16.88 -3.95
N ARG A 261 -7.30 -15.62 -3.93
CA ARG A 261 -6.78 -14.96 -2.72
C ARG A 261 -7.86 -14.87 -1.64
N THR A 262 -9.06 -14.38 -1.97
CA THR A 262 -10.17 -14.30 -1.02
C THR A 262 -10.62 -15.69 -0.54
N GLN A 263 -10.66 -16.68 -1.43
CA GLN A 263 -10.95 -18.08 -1.05
C GLN A 263 -9.89 -18.65 -0.11
N GLY A 264 -8.60 -18.34 -0.34
CA GLY A 264 -7.50 -18.74 0.54
C GLY A 264 -7.63 -18.13 1.95
N LEU A 265 -8.04 -16.87 2.05
CA LEU A 265 -8.37 -16.24 3.33
C LEU A 265 -9.56 -16.89 4.03
N ALA A 266 -10.64 -17.15 3.29
CA ALA A 266 -11.82 -17.82 3.84
C ALA A 266 -11.45 -19.21 4.37
N ALA A 267 -10.63 -19.97 3.63
CA ALA A 267 -10.11 -21.26 4.07
C ALA A 267 -9.23 -21.13 5.33
N GLN A 268 -8.37 -20.10 5.42
CA GLN A 268 -7.60 -19.80 6.63
C GLN A 268 -8.54 -19.49 7.82
N LEU A 269 -9.57 -18.68 7.60
CA LEU A 269 -10.54 -18.32 8.62
C LEU A 269 -11.30 -19.56 9.14
N ILE A 270 -11.69 -20.48 8.25
CA ILE A 270 -12.37 -21.72 8.61
C ILE A 270 -11.44 -22.67 9.38
N THR A 271 -10.21 -22.86 8.89
CA THR A 271 -9.29 -23.86 9.45
C THR A 271 -8.64 -23.40 10.75
N THR A 272 -8.10 -22.18 10.78
CA THR A 272 -7.32 -21.67 11.90
C THR A 272 -8.05 -20.61 12.71
N GLY A 273 -9.18 -20.08 12.23
CA GLY A 273 -9.84 -18.93 12.87
C GLY A 273 -9.13 -17.61 12.63
N THR A 274 -8.22 -17.56 11.64
CA THR A 274 -7.34 -16.42 11.41
C THR A 274 -7.43 -15.88 9.99
N MET A 275 -7.14 -14.59 9.81
CA MET A 275 -6.96 -13.95 8.51
C MET A 275 -5.63 -13.20 8.49
N THR A 276 -4.90 -13.29 7.38
CA THR A 276 -3.58 -12.67 7.24
C THR A 276 -3.53 -11.67 6.10
N GLY A 277 -2.99 -10.50 6.38
CA GLY A 277 -2.70 -9.45 5.42
C GLY A 277 -1.27 -8.96 5.58
N GLY A 278 -0.85 -8.07 4.69
CA GLY A 278 0.42 -7.40 4.84
C GLY A 278 0.44 -6.06 4.12
N LEU A 279 1.31 -5.17 4.56
CA LEU A 279 1.52 -3.85 4.01
C LEU A 279 2.96 -3.76 3.52
N LYS A 280 3.13 -3.42 2.25
CA LYS A 280 4.43 -3.11 1.65
C LYS A 280 4.65 -1.61 1.76
N ILE A 281 5.63 -1.24 2.59
CA ILE A 281 5.96 0.15 2.88
C ILE A 281 7.34 0.45 2.26
N PRO A 282 7.44 1.38 1.31
CA PRO A 282 8.72 1.77 0.73
C PRO A 282 9.74 2.19 1.80
N GLY A 283 10.96 1.66 1.72
CA GLY A 283 12.05 1.96 2.65
C GLY A 283 12.06 1.17 3.96
N ALA A 284 11.00 0.41 4.29
CA ALA A 284 11.00 -0.47 5.46
C ALA A 284 11.89 -1.72 5.24
N VAL A 285 12.32 -2.35 6.34
CA VAL A 285 13.16 -3.57 6.33
C VAL A 285 12.49 -4.78 5.68
N GLY A 286 11.16 -4.77 5.60
CA GLY A 286 10.34 -5.83 5.06
C GLY A 286 8.86 -5.43 5.14
N PRO A 287 7.95 -6.29 4.64
CA PRO A 287 6.52 -6.04 4.78
C PRO A 287 6.08 -6.10 6.25
N LEU A 288 5.16 -5.21 6.64
CA LEU A 288 4.42 -5.32 7.89
C LEU A 288 3.32 -6.36 7.68
N LEU A 289 3.46 -7.53 8.30
CA LEU A 289 2.45 -8.58 8.26
C LEU A 289 1.48 -8.42 9.43
N VAL A 290 0.19 -8.57 9.17
CA VAL A 290 -0.87 -8.46 10.17
C VAL A 290 -1.74 -9.71 10.15
N THR A 291 -1.94 -10.32 11.32
CA THR A 291 -2.79 -11.49 11.52
C THR A 291 -3.91 -11.13 12.48
N ALA A 292 -5.15 -11.24 12.03
CA ALA A 292 -6.32 -11.19 12.89
C ALA A 292 -6.70 -12.62 13.29
N ASP A 293 -6.59 -12.94 14.57
CA ASP A 293 -7.06 -14.20 15.15
C ASP A 293 -8.38 -13.95 15.86
N LEU A 294 -9.47 -14.35 15.21
CA LEU A 294 -10.82 -14.10 15.71
C LEU A 294 -11.20 -15.04 16.86
N ARG A 295 -10.58 -16.22 16.92
CA ARG A 295 -10.79 -17.18 18.00
C ARG A 295 -10.10 -16.71 19.29
N ALA A 296 -8.88 -16.20 19.17
CA ALA A 296 -8.13 -15.67 20.30
C ALA A 296 -8.49 -14.21 20.64
N GLY A 297 -9.23 -13.50 19.79
CA GLY A 297 -9.55 -12.08 19.96
C GLY A 297 -8.29 -11.20 19.91
N ARG A 298 -7.36 -11.50 19.00
CA ARG A 298 -6.04 -10.87 18.95
C ARG A 298 -5.68 -10.39 17.55
N ILE A 299 -4.95 -9.28 17.49
CA ILE A 299 -4.28 -8.82 16.28
C ILE A 299 -2.77 -8.90 16.54
N THR A 300 -2.06 -9.58 15.64
CA THR A 300 -0.61 -9.69 15.68
C THR A 300 -0.02 -8.96 14.48
N CYS A 301 0.75 -7.91 14.74
CA CYS A 301 1.57 -7.24 13.74
C CYS A 301 3.00 -7.76 13.85
N GLN A 302 3.64 -8.08 12.73
CA GLN A 302 5.00 -8.61 12.73
C GLN A 302 5.80 -8.17 11.50
N ALA A 303 7.12 -8.18 11.64
CA ALA A 303 8.05 -7.98 10.55
C ALA A 303 9.27 -8.91 10.72
N ASP A 304 9.79 -9.37 9.59
CA ASP A 304 11.00 -10.18 9.54
C ASP A 304 12.18 -9.30 9.10
N ILE A 305 13.33 -9.49 9.73
CA ILE A 305 14.57 -8.76 9.44
C ILE A 305 15.75 -9.72 9.39
N ASP A 306 16.55 -9.60 8.33
CA ASP A 306 17.76 -10.41 8.20
C ASP A 306 18.76 -10.07 9.30
N ALA A 307 19.42 -11.11 9.84
CA ALA A 307 20.45 -10.92 10.83
C ALA A 307 21.74 -10.36 10.17
N PRO A 308 22.57 -9.59 10.90
CA PRO A 308 23.90 -9.20 10.45
C PRO A 308 24.68 -10.39 9.91
N LYS A 309 25.33 -10.29 8.75
CA LYS A 309 26.10 -11.42 8.18
C LYS A 309 27.38 -11.73 8.97
N GLU A 310 27.81 -10.81 9.82
CA GLU A 310 29.02 -10.90 10.63
C GLU A 310 28.70 -10.94 12.13
N GLY A 311 29.63 -11.50 12.90
CA GLY A 311 29.56 -11.56 14.36
C GLY A 311 28.86 -12.81 14.90
N ARG A 312 29.12 -13.09 16.18
CA ARG A 312 28.56 -14.22 16.93
C ARG A 312 27.05 -14.05 17.13
N PRO A 313 26.27 -15.14 17.37
CA PRO A 313 24.83 -15.06 17.60
C PRO A 313 24.40 -13.99 18.63
N ALA A 314 25.09 -13.90 19.78
CA ALA A 314 24.80 -12.88 20.79
C ALA A 314 25.04 -11.44 20.29
N THR A 315 26.03 -11.23 19.42
CA THR A 315 26.29 -9.93 18.79
C THR A 315 25.13 -9.53 17.86
N ARG A 316 24.58 -10.50 17.11
CA ARG A 316 23.43 -10.30 16.22
C ARG A 316 22.16 -9.97 17.00
N VAL A 317 21.90 -10.65 18.11
CA VAL A 317 20.78 -10.33 19.00
C VAL A 317 20.94 -8.93 19.60
N ASN A 318 22.12 -8.61 20.12
CA ASN A 318 22.39 -7.27 20.65
C ASN A 318 22.25 -6.16 19.60
N TRP A 319 22.58 -6.43 18.33
CA TRP A 319 22.31 -5.50 17.23
C TRP A 319 20.81 -5.22 17.06
N LEU A 320 19.95 -6.24 17.19
CA LEU A 320 18.50 -6.04 17.15
C LEU A 320 18.00 -5.27 18.38
N ILE A 321 18.41 -5.65 19.59
CA ILE A 321 17.99 -4.98 20.85
C ILE A 321 18.30 -3.48 20.80
N ARG A 322 19.45 -3.07 20.25
CA ARG A 322 19.84 -1.65 20.13
C ARG A 322 18.90 -0.83 19.26
N GLN A 323 18.19 -1.45 18.33
CA GLN A 323 17.19 -0.79 17.48
C GLN A 323 15.81 -0.74 18.15
N LEU A 324 15.57 -1.61 19.14
CA LEU A 324 14.32 -1.74 19.88
C LEU A 324 14.38 -1.11 21.27
N LYS A 325 15.20 -0.07 21.47
CA LYS A 325 15.42 0.56 22.79
C LYS A 325 14.14 1.15 23.39
N ASN A 326 13.34 1.82 22.56
CA ASN A 326 12.11 2.50 22.99
C ASN A 326 10.86 1.66 22.71
N SER A 327 11.02 0.44 22.19
CA SER A 327 9.90 -0.41 21.83
C SER A 327 9.30 -1.11 23.07
N PRO A 328 8.01 -1.50 23.03
CA PRO A 328 7.33 -2.13 24.15
C PRO A 328 8.01 -3.42 24.62
N GLU A 329 8.09 -3.58 25.94
CA GLU A 329 8.69 -4.77 26.57
C GLU A 329 7.93 -6.07 26.29
N SER A 330 6.66 -5.96 25.92
CA SER A 330 5.78 -7.07 25.54
C SER A 330 5.99 -7.57 24.11
N LEU A 331 6.91 -6.97 23.33
CA LEU A 331 7.26 -7.46 22.01
C LEU A 331 7.84 -8.87 22.09
N ARG A 332 7.39 -9.74 21.20
CA ARG A 332 7.98 -11.07 21.02
C ARG A 332 9.08 -11.00 19.97
N LEU A 333 10.27 -11.45 20.33
CA LEU A 333 11.39 -11.67 19.43
C LEU A 333 11.52 -13.16 19.17
N GLU A 334 11.67 -13.54 17.90
CA GLU A 334 11.92 -14.91 17.48
C GLU A 334 13.17 -14.93 16.60
N ALA A 335 14.11 -15.83 16.90
CA ALA A 335 15.36 -15.97 16.15
C ALA A 335 15.37 -17.27 15.34
N PHE A 336 15.70 -17.15 14.05
CA PHE A 336 15.80 -18.28 13.14
C PHE A 336 17.27 -18.60 12.87
N ALA A 337 17.67 -19.86 13.08
CA ALA A 337 19.01 -20.33 12.75
C ALA A 337 19.13 -20.68 11.26
N MET A 338 20.35 -20.65 10.74
CA MET A 338 20.69 -21.21 9.43
C MET A 338 20.40 -22.71 9.41
N HIS A 339 19.84 -23.19 8.30
CA HIS A 339 19.47 -24.59 8.07
C HIS A 339 18.49 -25.21 9.08
N SER A 340 17.93 -24.44 10.03
CA SER A 340 16.83 -24.91 10.87
C SER A 340 15.49 -24.84 10.12
N ARG A 341 14.68 -25.89 10.24
CA ARG A 341 13.29 -25.90 9.78
C ARG A 341 12.37 -25.67 10.98
N GLY A 342 11.27 -24.94 10.78
CA GLY A 342 10.24 -24.74 11.80
C GLY A 342 10.37 -23.42 12.57
N ALA A 343 9.71 -23.38 13.73
CA ALA A 343 9.68 -22.22 14.62
C ALA A 343 11.08 -21.89 15.16
N GLY A 344 11.38 -20.60 15.26
CA GLY A 344 12.58 -20.11 15.92
C GLY A 344 12.43 -20.15 17.43
N ASN A 345 13.53 -19.89 18.14
CA ASN A 345 13.45 -19.68 19.58
C ASN A 345 12.92 -18.27 19.84
N ALA A 346 11.92 -18.16 20.69
CA ALA A 346 11.22 -16.91 20.92
C ALA A 346 11.11 -16.55 22.39
N GLU A 347 11.25 -15.26 22.71
CA GLU A 347 11.06 -14.70 24.03
C GLU A 347 10.55 -13.26 23.97
N LEU A 348 10.09 -12.73 25.11
CA LEU A 348 9.71 -11.32 25.22
C LEU A 348 10.92 -10.39 25.27
N LEU A 349 10.79 -9.20 24.72
CA LEU A 349 11.86 -8.20 24.64
C LEU A 349 12.43 -7.86 26.03
N ARG A 350 11.59 -7.82 27.07
CA ARG A 350 12.07 -7.65 28.46
C ARG A 350 13.11 -8.70 28.87
N VAL A 351 12.85 -9.98 28.56
CA VAL A 351 13.73 -11.10 28.90
C VAL A 351 15.00 -11.04 28.05
N VAL A 352 14.85 -10.73 26.76
CA VAL A 352 15.98 -10.67 25.82
C VAL A 352 16.92 -9.48 26.12
N ARG A 353 16.40 -8.37 26.68
CA ARG A 353 17.22 -7.24 27.15
C ARG A 353 18.10 -7.63 28.33
N GLU A 354 17.58 -8.42 29.26
CA GLU A 354 18.32 -8.92 30.42
C GLU A 354 19.29 -10.05 30.03
N SER A 355 18.85 -10.94 29.13
CA SER A 355 19.59 -12.12 28.69
C SER A 355 19.49 -12.29 27.16
N PRO A 356 20.42 -11.68 26.39
CA PRO A 356 20.44 -11.78 24.92
C PRO A 356 20.58 -13.22 24.39
N THR A 357 21.02 -14.16 25.22
CA THR A 357 21.15 -15.57 24.85
C THR A 357 19.84 -16.35 24.90
N ALA A 358 18.76 -15.78 25.48
CA ALA A 358 17.48 -16.47 25.67
C ALA A 358 16.82 -16.95 24.37
N ILE A 359 17.07 -16.27 23.24
CA ILE A 359 16.57 -16.67 21.91
C ILE A 359 17.62 -17.39 21.07
N ILE A 360 18.76 -17.77 21.66
CA ILE A 360 19.83 -18.49 20.97
C ILE A 360 19.73 -19.96 21.38
N GLY A 361 19.21 -20.80 20.49
CA GLY A 361 19.06 -22.23 20.77
C GLY A 361 20.40 -22.97 20.75
N ASP A 362 21.08 -22.93 19.60
CA ASP A 362 22.40 -23.54 19.43
C ASP A 362 23.44 -22.44 19.13
N PRO A 363 24.34 -22.14 20.07
CA PRO A 363 25.37 -21.11 19.89
C PRO A 363 26.35 -21.38 18.75
N ALA A 364 26.46 -22.63 18.28
CA ALA A 364 27.31 -22.99 17.14
C ALA A 364 26.64 -22.68 15.79
N LYS A 365 25.32 -22.47 15.77
CA LYS A 365 24.59 -22.13 14.55
C LYS A 365 24.46 -20.64 14.38
N GLU A 366 24.70 -20.18 13.15
CA GLU A 366 24.47 -18.78 12.80
C GLU A 366 22.98 -18.46 12.75
N LEU A 367 22.62 -17.26 13.18
CA LEU A 367 21.27 -16.72 13.03
C LEU A 367 21.12 -16.10 11.65
N ARG A 368 20.06 -16.48 10.93
CA ARG A 368 19.74 -16.00 9.59
C ARG A 368 18.85 -14.77 9.60
N ALA A 369 17.88 -14.73 10.51
CA ALA A 369 16.86 -13.71 10.56
C ALA A 369 16.23 -13.65 11.95
N PHE A 370 15.56 -12.54 12.21
CA PHE A 370 14.71 -12.33 13.37
C PHE A 370 13.29 -12.00 12.91
N ARG A 371 12.31 -12.37 13.73
CA ARG A 371 10.95 -11.87 13.63
C ARG A 371 10.62 -11.08 14.88
N VAL A 372 10.09 -9.88 14.68
CA VAL A 372 9.58 -9.03 15.74
C VAL A 372 8.07 -8.99 15.62
N ALA A 373 7.35 -9.34 16.69
CA ALA A 373 5.90 -9.41 16.69
C ALA A 373 5.30 -8.69 17.90
N GLN A 374 4.26 -7.90 17.66
CA GLN A 374 3.46 -7.22 18.68
C GLN A 374 2.05 -7.79 18.69
N LEU A 375 1.57 -8.16 19.88
CA LEU A 375 0.20 -8.58 20.11
C LEU A 375 -0.62 -7.41 20.67
N SER A 376 -1.85 -7.29 20.18
CA SER A 376 -2.86 -6.36 20.67
C SER A 376 -4.21 -7.07 20.74
N ALA A 377 -5.12 -6.55 21.57
CA ALA A 377 -6.48 -7.07 21.67
C ALA A 377 -7.30 -6.63 20.46
N ALA A 378 -8.07 -7.55 19.88
CA ALA A 378 -9.01 -7.24 18.82
C ALA A 378 -10.34 -6.76 19.44
N GLY A 379 -10.85 -5.64 18.96
CA GLY A 379 -12.23 -5.26 19.22
C GLY A 379 -13.20 -6.24 18.55
N THR A 380 -14.41 -6.34 19.10
CA THR A 380 -15.39 -7.34 18.67
C THR A 380 -16.56 -6.72 17.90
N LYS A 381 -16.79 -5.41 18.04
CA LYS A 381 -17.87 -4.70 17.35
C LYS A 381 -17.56 -4.56 15.86
N ARG A 382 -18.60 -4.68 15.02
CA ARG A 382 -18.48 -4.64 13.55
C ARG A 382 -18.20 -3.25 12.98
N GLY A 383 -18.78 -2.22 13.62
CA GLY A 383 -18.70 -0.82 13.19
C GLY A 383 -17.45 -0.12 13.73
N THR A 384 -17.39 1.21 13.66
CA THR A 384 -16.32 2.03 14.24
C THR A 384 -16.61 2.46 15.69
N GLY A 385 -15.61 3.06 16.35
CA GLY A 385 -15.66 3.55 17.72
C GLY A 385 -15.11 2.57 18.76
N ARG A 386 -15.18 2.96 20.04
CA ARG A 386 -14.57 2.21 21.16
C ARG A 386 -14.98 0.73 21.19
N GLY A 387 -13.97 -0.14 21.06
CA GLY A 387 -14.11 -1.60 21.05
C GLY A 387 -14.45 -2.21 19.69
N SER A 388 -14.32 -1.43 18.61
CA SER A 388 -14.44 -1.91 17.23
C SER A 388 -13.25 -2.76 16.79
N PHE A 389 -13.53 -3.73 15.93
CA PHE A 389 -12.48 -4.49 15.25
C PHE A 389 -11.66 -3.58 14.34
N ILE A 390 -12.33 -2.73 13.55
CA ILE A 390 -11.71 -1.83 12.57
C ILE A 390 -10.70 -0.89 13.24
N ASP A 391 -11.08 -0.17 14.29
CA ASP A 391 -10.15 0.78 14.93
C ASP A 391 -9.01 0.03 15.63
N SER A 392 -9.29 -1.11 16.29
CA SER A 392 -8.22 -1.91 16.91
C SER A 392 -7.21 -2.42 15.88
N PHE A 393 -7.65 -2.75 14.67
CA PHE A 393 -6.80 -3.20 13.58
C PHE A 393 -5.92 -2.06 13.04
N ILE A 394 -6.50 -0.89 12.82
CA ILE A 394 -5.76 0.30 12.37
C ILE A 394 -4.76 0.74 13.45
N THR A 395 -5.18 0.84 14.71
CA THR A 395 -4.30 1.20 15.83
C THR A 395 -3.16 0.19 15.99
N ALA A 396 -3.42 -1.11 15.86
CA ALA A 396 -2.37 -2.12 15.95
C ALA A 396 -1.28 -1.97 14.85
N ILE A 397 -1.68 -1.56 13.65
CA ILE A 397 -0.74 -1.30 12.53
C ILE A 397 0.05 -0.02 12.81
N ASP A 398 -0.63 1.06 13.18
CA ASP A 398 -0.03 2.35 13.46
C ASP A 398 0.98 2.27 14.63
N ASP A 399 0.58 1.65 15.74
CA ASP A 399 1.42 1.46 16.92
C ASP A 399 2.65 0.60 16.61
N PHE A 400 2.48 -0.47 15.83
CA PHE A 400 3.60 -1.32 15.44
C PHE A 400 4.56 -0.60 14.50
N TYR A 401 4.03 0.17 13.56
CA TYR A 401 4.88 0.97 12.67
C TYR A 401 5.70 1.99 13.46
N GLU A 402 5.04 2.78 14.31
CA GLU A 402 5.65 3.88 15.08
C GLU A 402 6.66 3.38 16.12
N ASN A 403 6.31 2.35 16.88
CA ASN A 403 7.15 1.90 18.00
C ASN A 403 8.20 0.85 17.60
N VAL A 404 8.03 0.21 16.44
CA VAL A 404 8.87 -0.93 16.02
C VAL A 404 9.43 -0.72 14.63
N LEU A 405 8.59 -0.78 13.60
CA LEU A 405 9.06 -0.97 12.23
C LEU A 405 9.90 0.20 11.72
N GLN A 406 9.53 1.44 12.03
CA GLN A 406 10.27 2.63 11.59
C GLN A 406 11.67 2.75 12.22
N ASN A 407 11.91 2.06 13.33
CA ASN A 407 13.18 2.07 14.06
C ASN A 407 14.16 0.99 13.57
N LEU A 408 13.66 0.01 12.80
CA LEU A 408 14.47 -1.07 12.25
C LEU A 408 15.21 -0.62 11.00
N LYS A 409 16.50 -0.95 10.91
CA LYS A 409 17.38 -0.69 9.77
C LYS A 409 17.99 -1.99 9.28
N PRO A 410 18.04 -2.25 7.96
CA PRO A 410 18.73 -3.43 7.44
C PRO A 410 20.21 -3.37 7.82
N TRP A 411 20.82 -4.52 8.08
CA TRP A 411 22.26 -4.57 8.27
C TRP A 411 22.99 -4.26 6.95
N MET A 412 24.00 -3.41 7.02
CA MET A 412 24.89 -3.10 5.91
C MET A 412 26.33 -3.44 6.31
N SER A 413 27.09 -4.06 5.40
CA SER A 413 28.52 -4.32 5.60
C SER A 413 29.29 -3.00 5.71
N ALA A 414 30.32 -2.96 6.55
CA ALA A 414 31.20 -1.80 6.63
C ALA A 414 31.89 -1.58 5.26
N PRO A 415 32.07 -0.31 4.82
CA PRO A 415 32.84 -0.03 3.63
C PRO A 415 34.26 -0.63 3.76
N PRO A 416 34.81 -1.22 2.68
CA PRO A 416 36.20 -1.69 2.69
C PRO A 416 37.13 -0.55 3.08
N ARG A 417 38.01 -0.79 4.06
CA ARG A 417 39.04 0.19 4.42
C ARG A 417 40.18 0.11 3.40
N LEU A 418 40.68 1.26 2.97
CA LEU A 418 41.95 1.31 2.25
C LEU A 418 43.03 0.73 3.16
N ARG A 419 43.93 -0.08 2.61
CA ARG A 419 45.09 -0.58 3.36
C ARG A 419 45.87 0.64 3.86
N SER A 420 46.02 0.76 5.17
CA SER A 420 46.95 1.73 5.75
C SER A 420 48.36 1.34 5.33
N LEU A 421 49.15 2.31 4.84
CA LEU A 421 50.57 2.13 4.50
C LEU A 421 51.46 1.82 5.72
N GLU A 422 50.88 1.69 6.92
CA GLU A 422 51.58 1.55 8.20
C GLU A 422 51.52 0.13 8.80
N GLU A 423 50.99 -0.87 8.09
CA GLU A 423 51.27 -2.27 8.45
C GLU A 423 52.46 -2.77 7.62
N PRO A 424 53.66 -2.89 8.19
CA PRO A 424 54.75 -3.58 7.53
C PRO A 424 54.37 -5.06 7.49
N VAL A 425 53.70 -5.47 6.41
CA VAL A 425 53.75 -6.87 6.00
C VAL A 425 55.22 -7.11 5.67
N LEU A 426 55.91 -7.91 6.49
CA LEU A 426 57.23 -8.44 6.16
C LEU A 426 57.06 -9.18 4.83
N ALA A 427 57.38 -8.49 3.73
CA ALA A 427 57.34 -9.09 2.41
C ALA A 427 58.41 -10.17 2.40
N GLU A 428 58.00 -11.42 2.23
CA GLU A 428 58.91 -12.46 1.77
C GLU A 428 59.55 -11.96 0.47
N PRO A 429 60.87 -12.16 0.27
CA PRO A 429 61.55 -11.68 -0.92
C PRO A 429 60.83 -12.22 -2.15
N VAL A 430 60.40 -11.31 -3.01
CA VAL A 430 59.73 -11.62 -4.28
C VAL A 430 60.63 -12.57 -5.06
N ALA A 431 60.13 -13.76 -5.38
CA ALA A 431 60.86 -14.73 -6.19
C ALA A 431 61.35 -14.05 -7.48
N ALA A 432 62.63 -14.24 -7.84
CA ALA A 432 63.27 -13.57 -8.97
C ALA A 432 62.50 -13.72 -10.31
N ALA A 433 61.64 -14.74 -10.43
CA ALA A 433 60.76 -14.97 -11.57
C ALA A 433 59.62 -13.93 -11.73
N LEU A 434 59.34 -13.12 -10.72
CA LEU A 434 58.30 -12.07 -10.74
C LEU A 434 58.90 -10.65 -10.86
N ILE A 435 60.21 -10.54 -11.00
CA ILE A 435 60.87 -9.26 -11.30
C ILE A 435 60.57 -8.94 -12.77
N SER A 436 59.81 -7.88 -12.99
CA SER A 436 59.50 -7.37 -14.33
C SER A 436 60.79 -7.09 -15.10
N THR A 437 61.04 -7.85 -16.17
CA THR A 437 62.16 -7.65 -17.10
C THR A 437 61.81 -6.72 -18.26
N ALA A 438 60.70 -5.97 -18.15
CA ALA A 438 60.34 -4.99 -19.16
C ALA A 438 61.37 -3.85 -19.15
N ILE A 439 62.25 -3.84 -20.15
CA ILE A 439 63.11 -2.70 -20.48
C ILE A 439 62.17 -1.51 -20.71
N SER A 440 62.25 -0.54 -19.79
CA SER A 440 61.51 0.70 -19.90
C SER A 440 62.04 1.47 -21.11
N SER A 441 61.16 2.00 -21.95
CA SER A 441 61.52 2.80 -23.12
C SER A 441 62.10 4.19 -22.77
N GLN A 442 62.60 4.36 -21.54
CA GLN A 442 63.30 5.56 -21.08
C GLN A 442 64.77 5.30 -20.74
N ASP A 443 65.26 4.07 -20.87
CA ASP A 443 66.68 3.79 -20.68
C ASP A 443 67.44 4.17 -21.97
N GLY A 444 68.06 5.36 -21.97
CA GLY A 444 68.93 5.83 -23.05
C GLY A 444 70.16 4.91 -23.24
N PRO A 445 70.79 4.92 -24.43
CA PRO A 445 71.88 4.00 -24.73
C PRO A 445 73.04 4.19 -23.76
N GLN A 446 73.39 3.12 -23.03
CA GLN A 446 74.63 3.06 -22.23
C GLN A 446 75.83 3.22 -23.16
N GLU A 447 76.64 4.25 -22.88
CA GLU A 447 77.93 4.46 -23.53
C GLU A 447 78.84 3.25 -23.29
N ARG A 448 79.35 2.67 -24.38
CA ARG A 448 80.41 1.65 -24.31
C ARG A 448 81.73 2.36 -24.06
N GLU A 449 82.30 2.18 -22.88
CA GLU A 449 83.73 2.43 -22.68
C GLU A 449 84.55 1.49 -23.58
N PRO A 450 85.62 1.98 -24.24
CA PRO A 450 86.48 1.13 -25.04
C PRO A 450 87.43 0.33 -24.15
N ASP A 451 87.48 -0.99 -24.41
CA ASP A 451 88.41 -1.94 -23.83
C ASP A 451 89.86 -1.44 -23.90
N SER A 452 90.50 -1.36 -22.74
CA SER A 452 91.94 -1.24 -22.61
C SER A 452 92.60 -2.56 -23.02
N ALA A 453 93.38 -2.51 -24.10
CA ALA A 453 94.29 -3.59 -24.50
C ALA A 453 95.51 -3.65 -23.56
N PRO A 454 96.20 -4.81 -23.47
CA PRO A 454 96.97 -5.19 -22.29
C PRO A 454 98.41 -4.67 -22.30
N ALA A 455 99.04 -4.76 -21.11
CA ALA A 455 100.37 -4.28 -20.77
C ALA A 455 101.50 -4.70 -21.72
N GLY A 456 102.38 -3.72 -21.99
CA GLY A 456 103.73 -3.84 -22.55
C GLY A 456 104.50 -2.55 -22.27
#